data_AF-A0A3M1R611-F1
#
_entry.id   AF-A0A3M1R611-F1
#
_cell.length_a   1.000
_cell.length_b   1.000
_cell.length_c   1.000
_cell.angle_alpha   90.00
_cell.angle_beta   90.00
_cell.angle_gamma   90.00
#
_symmetry.space_group_name_H-M   'P 1'
#
loop_
_entity.id
_entity.type
_entity.pdbx_description
1 polymer ?
#
loop_
_entity_poly.entity_id
_entity_poly.type
_entity_poly.pdbx_seq_one_letter_code
_entity_poly.pdbx_strand_id
1 'polypeptide(L)'
;MAAASAFPFAEVAMESTVRCRRRPRRRPCPGFLRLVRHAYEEAIEWSCPSCGDGGVVRGWRGLLGDLSEAHLPEKEAREAGPPLCLYLTEEQHAAMMRLPGLDPIAWRLVMGAIRTEEGIALAGTAPELLRLALPLAVALARNRTGRHREPLLAVHEALTAILG
;
A
#
# COMPACT_ATOMS: atom_id res chain seq x y z
N MET A 1 15.87 11.53 16.34
CA MET A 1 14.96 12.57 15.81
C MET A 1 14.21 11.96 14.65
N ALA A 2 12.95 11.54 14.86
CA ALA A 2 12.13 10.97 13.80
C ALA A 2 11.47 12.12 13.03
N ALA A 3 11.81 12.25 11.74
CA ALA A 3 11.14 13.18 10.85
C ALA A 3 9.81 12.53 10.40
N ALA A 4 8.69 13.08 10.86
CA ALA A 4 7.38 12.78 10.28
C ALA A 4 7.31 13.45 8.91
N SER A 5 7.58 12.70 7.85
CA SER A 5 7.37 13.16 6.48
C SER A 5 5.87 13.09 6.19
N ALA A 6 5.24 14.24 5.96
CA ALA A 6 3.86 14.32 5.49
C ALA A 6 3.77 13.54 4.17
N PHE A 7 2.91 12.53 4.12
CA PHE A 7 2.65 11.75 2.91
C PHE A 7 2.22 12.71 1.79
N PRO A 8 2.85 12.68 0.60
CA PRO A 8 2.70 13.79 -0.31
C PRO A 8 1.27 13.85 -0.87
N PHE A 9 0.82 15.10 -0.93
CA PHE A 9 -0.48 15.55 -1.41
C PHE A 9 -0.73 15.13 -2.86
N ALA A 10 -1.98 15.26 -3.30
CA ALA A 10 -2.37 15.18 -4.70
C ALA A 10 -1.36 15.92 -5.61
N GLU A 11 -1.15 15.40 -6.82
CA GLU A 11 -0.23 15.93 -7.86
C GLU A 11 1.26 15.60 -7.71
N VAL A 12 1.69 14.93 -6.64
CA VAL A 12 3.08 14.40 -6.56
C VAL A 12 3.15 13.03 -7.23
N ALA A 13 4.18 12.83 -8.05
CA ALA A 13 4.43 11.56 -8.71
C ALA A 13 5.06 10.55 -7.75
N MET A 14 4.39 9.41 -7.54
CA MET A 14 4.80 8.38 -6.61
C MET A 14 5.07 7.07 -7.34
N GLU A 15 6.15 6.38 -7.03
CA GLU A 15 6.36 5.03 -7.55
C GLU A 15 5.49 4.05 -6.77
N SER A 16 4.60 3.31 -7.45
CA SER A 16 3.72 2.33 -6.82
C SER A 16 4.36 0.95 -6.75
N THR A 17 3.71 0.02 -6.05
CA THR A 17 4.07 -1.41 -6.10
C THR A 17 3.48 -2.14 -7.32
N VAL A 18 2.71 -1.46 -8.16
CA VAL A 18 2.06 -2.05 -9.34
C VAL A 18 3.08 -2.24 -10.45
N ARG A 19 3.29 -3.49 -10.87
CA ARG A 19 4.19 -3.81 -11.99
C ARG A 19 3.60 -3.39 -13.33
N CYS A 20 4.46 -2.92 -14.22
CA CYS A 20 4.12 -2.68 -15.60
C CYS A 20 3.72 -3.99 -16.29
N ARG A 21 2.57 -3.98 -16.97
CA ARG A 21 2.04 -5.15 -17.69
C ARG A 21 2.54 -5.25 -19.14
N ARG A 22 3.23 -4.22 -19.64
CA ARG A 22 3.78 -4.20 -21.00
C ARG A 22 4.82 -5.30 -21.18
N ARG A 23 4.85 -5.91 -22.37
CA ARG A 23 5.80 -6.98 -22.73
C ARG A 23 6.63 -6.61 -23.96
N PRO A 24 7.51 -5.59 -23.88
CA PRO A 24 8.35 -5.22 -25.01
C PRO A 24 9.24 -6.40 -25.41
N ARG A 25 9.30 -6.69 -26.72
CA ARG A 25 10.02 -7.86 -27.27
C ARG A 25 9.61 -9.20 -26.61
N ARG A 26 8.32 -9.34 -26.25
CA ARG A 26 7.73 -10.53 -25.61
C ARG A 26 8.30 -10.85 -24.20
N ARG A 27 9.03 -9.94 -23.56
CA ARG A 27 9.53 -10.10 -22.19
C ARG A 27 8.80 -9.16 -21.23
N PRO A 28 8.47 -9.57 -19.99
CA PRO A 28 7.87 -8.67 -19.01
C PRO A 28 8.73 -7.43 -18.80
N CYS A 29 8.12 -6.25 -18.82
CA CYS A 29 8.80 -5.03 -18.39
C CYS A 29 9.18 -5.17 -16.90
N PRO A 30 10.41 -4.85 -16.50
CA PRO A 30 10.82 -4.93 -15.09
C PRO A 30 10.29 -3.75 -14.26
N GLY A 31 9.76 -2.71 -14.91
CA GLY A 31 9.38 -1.44 -14.27
C GLY A 31 8.11 -1.52 -13.44
N PHE A 32 8.00 -0.57 -12.52
CA PHE A 32 6.79 -0.26 -11.76
C PHE A 32 6.09 0.95 -12.35
N LEU A 33 4.80 1.09 -12.04
CA LEU A 33 4.02 2.25 -12.46
C LEU A 33 4.27 3.41 -11.49
N ARG A 34 4.62 4.56 -12.04
CA ARG A 34 4.57 5.85 -11.36
C ARG A 34 3.17 6.43 -11.51
N LEU A 35 2.59 6.90 -10.42
CA LEU A 35 1.22 7.41 -10.35
C LEU A 35 1.21 8.87 -9.95
N VAL A 36 0.38 9.68 -10.59
CA VAL A 36 0.02 11.04 -10.18
C VAL A 36 -1.49 11.07 -10.02
N ARG A 37 -1.97 11.44 -8.83
CA ARG A 37 -3.40 11.58 -8.56
C ARG A 37 -3.81 13.04 -8.70
N HIS A 38 -4.72 13.31 -9.63
CA HIS A 38 -5.33 14.62 -9.86
C HIS A 38 -6.67 14.66 -9.13
N ALA A 39 -6.67 15.22 -7.91
CA ALA A 39 -7.84 15.16 -7.02
C ALA A 39 -9.07 15.88 -7.59
N TYR A 40 -8.86 17.05 -8.21
CA TYR A 40 -9.93 17.86 -8.80
C TYR A 40 -10.54 17.24 -10.06
N GLU A 41 -9.72 16.58 -10.88
CA GLU A 41 -10.16 15.98 -12.15
C GLU A 41 -10.68 14.55 -12.02
N GLU A 42 -10.64 13.99 -10.80
CA GLU A 42 -10.92 12.57 -10.54
C GLU A 42 -10.11 11.64 -11.46
N ALA A 43 -8.85 12.00 -11.71
CA ALA A 43 -8.00 11.32 -12.67
C ALA A 43 -6.74 10.75 -12.01
N ILE A 44 -6.30 9.59 -12.49
CA ILE A 44 -5.02 9.00 -12.12
C ILE A 44 -4.20 8.89 -13.39
N GLU A 45 -3.17 9.71 -13.50
CA GLU A 45 -2.16 9.56 -14.52
C GLU A 45 -1.15 8.51 -14.08
N TRP A 46 -0.78 7.62 -14.99
CA TRP A 46 0.22 6.60 -14.73
C TRP A 46 1.23 6.53 -15.88
N SER A 47 2.47 6.22 -15.52
CA SER A 47 3.54 6.01 -16.49
C SER A 47 4.52 4.95 -16.00
N CYS A 48 5.16 4.23 -16.93
CA CYS A 48 6.24 3.30 -16.63
C CYS A 48 7.57 3.90 -17.10
N PRO A 49 8.45 4.34 -16.19
CA PRO A 49 9.72 4.96 -16.57
C PRO A 49 10.66 4.00 -17.33
N SER A 50 10.49 2.68 -17.18
CA SER A 50 11.36 1.69 -17.83
C SER A 50 11.04 1.43 -19.30
N CYS A 51 9.79 1.60 -19.73
CA CYS A 51 9.39 1.33 -21.12
C CYS A 51 8.62 2.46 -21.82
N GLY A 52 8.31 3.53 -21.10
CA GLY A 52 7.59 4.69 -21.62
C GLY A 52 6.08 4.49 -21.80
N ASP A 53 5.53 3.33 -21.42
CA ASP A 53 4.09 3.10 -21.45
C ASP A 53 3.38 3.99 -20.43
N GLY A 54 2.16 4.41 -20.71
CA GLY A 54 1.45 5.37 -19.87
C GLY A 54 0.03 5.66 -20.31
N GLY A 55 -0.72 6.33 -19.45
CA GLY A 55 -2.09 6.74 -19.73
C GLY A 55 -2.75 7.44 -18.55
N VAL A 56 -4.04 7.72 -18.70
CA VAL A 56 -4.86 8.37 -17.67
C VAL A 56 -6.10 7.52 -17.43
N VAL A 57 -6.39 7.24 -16.16
CA VAL A 57 -7.63 6.60 -15.71
C VAL A 57 -8.57 7.69 -15.22
N ARG A 58 -9.79 7.74 -15.76
CA ARG A 58 -10.87 8.65 -15.35
C ARG A 58 -12.13 7.83 -15.03
N GLY A 59 -13.07 8.42 -14.28
CA GLY A 59 -14.35 7.78 -13.95
C GLY A 59 -14.21 6.50 -13.11
N TRP A 60 -13.13 6.40 -12.33
CA TRP A 60 -12.89 5.26 -11.43
C TRP A 60 -13.64 5.38 -10.10
N ARG A 61 -14.03 6.60 -9.72
CA ARG A 61 -14.69 6.90 -8.45
C ARG A 61 -16.05 6.21 -8.38
N GLY A 62 -16.34 5.60 -7.24
CA GLY A 62 -17.58 4.83 -7.00
C GLY A 62 -17.64 3.45 -7.67
N LEU A 63 -16.59 3.01 -8.37
CA LEU A 63 -16.51 1.65 -8.91
C LEU A 63 -15.99 0.66 -7.86
N LEU A 64 -16.14 -0.64 -8.12
CA LEU A 64 -15.77 -1.74 -7.19
C LEU A 64 -14.32 -1.71 -6.68
N GLY A 65 -13.40 -1.03 -7.38
CA GLY A 65 -12.00 -0.88 -6.98
C GLY A 65 -11.68 0.45 -6.29
N ASP A 66 -12.68 1.29 -6.04
CA ASP A 66 -12.52 2.56 -5.35
C ASP A 66 -12.38 2.33 -3.84
N LEU A 67 -11.19 2.62 -3.33
CA LEU A 67 -10.88 2.58 -1.89
C LEU A 67 -10.70 3.98 -1.31
N SER A 68 -11.00 5.02 -2.08
CA SER A 68 -10.89 6.41 -1.63
C SER A 68 -11.92 6.78 -0.58
N GLU A 69 -12.96 5.96 -0.36
CA GLU A 69 -13.92 6.15 0.73
C GLU A 69 -13.63 5.22 1.94
N ALA A 70 -12.64 4.34 1.84
CA ALA A 70 -12.28 3.41 2.91
C ALA A 70 -11.50 4.14 4.02
N HIS A 71 -12.25 4.81 4.89
CA HIS A 71 -11.75 5.58 6.01
C HIS A 71 -12.31 5.09 7.34
N LEU A 72 -11.60 5.43 8.42
CA LEU A 72 -12.10 5.23 9.77
C LEU A 72 -13.41 6.00 9.98
N PRO A 73 -14.30 5.53 10.86
CA PRO A 73 -15.41 6.32 11.36
C PRO A 73 -14.92 7.67 11.90
N GLU A 74 -15.72 8.73 11.74
CA GLU A 74 -15.31 10.11 12.06
C GLU A 74 -14.69 10.25 13.46
N LYS A 75 -15.28 9.60 14.46
CA LYS A 75 -14.77 9.59 15.83
C LYS A 75 -13.35 9.01 15.92
N GLU A 76 -13.14 7.82 15.33
CA GLU A 76 -11.83 7.16 15.30
C GLU A 76 -10.83 8.01 14.50
N ALA A 77 -11.25 8.60 13.38
CA ALA A 77 -10.39 9.45 12.55
C ALA A 77 -9.90 10.71 13.30
N ARG A 78 -10.76 11.33 14.12
CA ARG A 78 -10.39 12.51 14.93
C ARG A 78 -9.37 12.19 16.02
N GLU A 79 -9.39 10.96 16.52
CA GLU A 79 -8.52 10.47 17.59
C GLU A 79 -7.31 9.69 17.05
N ALA A 80 -7.21 9.52 15.73
CA ALA A 80 -6.26 8.60 15.09
C ALA A 80 -4.79 9.03 15.21
N GLY A 81 -4.55 10.27 15.62
CA GLY A 81 -3.21 10.84 15.71
C GLY A 81 -2.58 11.09 14.33
N PRO A 82 -1.27 11.39 14.29
CA PRO A 82 -0.57 11.63 13.04
C PRO A 82 -0.44 10.34 12.20
N PRO A 83 -0.26 10.45 10.87
CA PRO A 83 0.07 9.30 10.04
C PRO A 83 1.42 8.70 10.43
N LEU A 84 1.50 7.39 10.34
CA LEU A 84 2.69 6.56 10.57
C LEU A 84 3.05 5.83 9.27
N CYS A 85 4.33 5.54 9.09
CA CYS A 85 4.83 4.76 7.97
C CYS A 85 5.46 3.46 8.48
N LEU A 86 4.95 2.33 8.01
CA LEU A 86 5.56 1.02 8.16
C LEU A 86 6.31 0.69 6.87
N TYR A 87 7.64 0.60 6.94
CA TYR A 87 8.49 0.26 5.79
C TYR A 87 8.68 -1.24 5.68
N LEU A 88 8.38 -1.78 4.50
CA LEU A 88 8.44 -3.20 4.19
C LEU A 88 9.50 -3.49 3.12
N THR A 89 10.10 -4.67 3.19
CA THR A 89 10.84 -5.23 2.06
C THR A 89 9.89 -5.70 0.94
N GLU A 90 10.42 -5.97 -0.24
CA GLU A 90 9.62 -6.54 -1.34
C GLU A 90 8.99 -7.88 -0.96
N GLU A 91 9.70 -8.72 -0.20
CA GLU A 91 9.21 -10.02 0.24
C GLU A 91 8.08 -9.89 1.27
N GLN A 92 8.21 -8.94 2.20
CA GLN A 92 7.18 -8.62 3.19
C GLN A 92 5.93 -8.08 2.49
N HIS A 93 6.05 -7.09 1.59
CA HIS A 93 4.91 -6.57 0.84
C HIS A 93 4.25 -7.66 -0.02
N ALA A 94 5.04 -8.49 -0.71
CA ALA A 94 4.52 -9.61 -1.48
C ALA A 94 3.77 -10.63 -0.62
N ALA A 95 4.17 -10.82 0.64
CA ALA A 95 3.43 -11.64 1.59
C ALA A 95 2.14 -10.96 2.06
N MET A 96 2.17 -9.65 2.33
CA MET A 96 0.99 -8.84 2.70
C MET A 96 -0.11 -8.89 1.64
N MET A 97 0.27 -8.87 0.36
CA MET A 97 -0.65 -9.00 -0.79
C MET A 97 -1.43 -10.32 -0.83
N ARG A 98 -1.06 -11.30 0.01
CA ARG A 98 -1.70 -12.62 0.09
C ARG A 98 -2.50 -12.81 1.37
N LEU A 99 -2.64 -11.78 2.20
CA LEU A 99 -3.38 -11.88 3.45
C LEU A 99 -4.86 -12.19 3.18
N PRO A 100 -5.45 -13.15 3.92
CA PRO A 100 -6.87 -13.41 3.84
C PRO A 100 -7.67 -12.36 4.63
N GLY A 101 -8.86 -12.03 4.16
CA GLY A 101 -9.83 -11.27 4.95
C GLY A 101 -9.44 -9.82 5.26
N LEU A 102 -8.70 -9.17 4.36
CA LEU A 102 -8.47 -7.72 4.45
C LEU A 102 -9.81 -6.98 4.34
N ASP A 103 -10.13 -6.18 5.35
CA ASP A 103 -11.22 -5.22 5.25
C ASP A 103 -10.85 -4.06 4.29
N PRO A 104 -11.80 -3.19 3.88
CA PRO A 104 -11.50 -2.13 2.92
C PRO A 104 -10.36 -1.18 3.33
N ILE A 105 -10.21 -0.88 4.64
CA ILE A 105 -9.15 0.00 5.15
C ILE A 105 -7.80 -0.70 5.04
N ALA A 106 -7.71 -1.94 5.52
CA ALA A 106 -6.52 -2.77 5.40
C ALA A 106 -6.13 -2.99 3.93
N TRP A 107 -7.11 -3.19 3.05
CA TRP A 107 -6.91 -3.33 1.61
C TRP A 107 -6.36 -2.04 1.00
N ARG A 108 -6.90 -0.86 1.39
CA ARG A 108 -6.39 0.45 0.99
C ARG A 108 -4.93 0.64 1.36
N LEU A 109 -4.52 0.25 2.58
CA LEU A 109 -3.13 0.36 3.03
C LEU A 109 -2.18 -0.52 2.21
N VAL A 110 -2.52 -1.80 2.04
CA VAL A 110 -1.65 -2.78 1.36
C VAL A 110 -1.54 -2.48 -0.15
N MET A 111 -2.67 -2.14 -0.79
CA MET A 111 -2.72 -1.83 -2.22
C MET A 111 -2.22 -0.43 -2.56
N GLY A 112 -2.39 0.52 -1.62
CA GLY A 112 -1.92 1.90 -1.74
C GLY A 112 -0.45 2.09 -1.35
N ALA A 113 0.27 1.02 -1.04
CA ALA A 113 1.69 1.08 -0.70
C ALA A 113 2.53 1.69 -1.82
N ILE A 114 3.54 2.47 -1.43
CA ILE A 114 4.41 3.22 -2.34
C ILE A 114 5.84 2.73 -2.19
N ARG A 115 6.63 2.82 -3.26
CA ARG A 115 8.07 2.56 -3.23
C ARG A 115 8.81 3.84 -2.87
N THR A 116 9.76 3.70 -1.97
CA THR A 116 10.62 4.76 -1.41
C THR A 116 12.07 4.27 -1.37
N GLU A 117 13.01 5.15 -1.03
CA GLU A 117 14.43 4.74 -0.87
C GLU A 117 14.61 3.81 0.35
N GLU A 118 13.76 3.96 1.36
CA GLU A 118 13.74 3.18 2.59
C GLU A 118 13.02 1.81 2.44
N GLY A 119 12.31 1.59 1.34
CA GLY A 119 11.55 0.37 1.07
C GLY A 119 10.14 0.63 0.55
N ILE A 120 9.23 -0.31 0.80
CA ILE A 120 7.81 -0.16 0.46
C ILE A 120 7.06 0.40 1.67
N ALA A 121 6.60 1.64 1.59
CA ALA A 121 5.91 2.31 2.68
C ALA A 121 4.40 2.00 2.65
N LEU A 122 3.90 1.48 3.77
CA LEU A 122 2.48 1.45 4.12
C LEU A 122 2.22 2.63 5.05
N ALA A 123 1.47 3.62 4.58
CA ALA A 123 1.13 4.78 5.38
C ALA A 123 -0.33 4.79 5.80
N GLY A 124 -0.54 5.04 7.08
CA GLY A 124 -1.85 5.14 7.70
C GLY A 124 -1.71 5.61 9.14
N THR A 125 -2.81 5.93 9.77
CA THR A 125 -2.81 6.23 11.21
C THR A 125 -2.68 4.95 12.04
N ALA A 126 -2.41 5.08 13.34
CA ALA A 126 -2.29 3.92 14.22
C ALA A 126 -3.54 2.99 14.20
N PRO A 127 -4.79 3.50 14.27
CA PRO A 127 -5.97 2.64 14.20
C PRO A 127 -6.17 2.00 12.81
N GLU A 128 -5.73 2.64 11.73
CA GLU A 128 -5.77 2.05 10.38
C GLU A 128 -4.77 0.89 10.28
N LEU A 129 -3.53 1.09 10.73
CA LEU A 129 -2.50 0.06 10.73
C LEU A 129 -2.90 -1.15 11.60
N LEU A 130 -3.59 -0.90 12.72
CA LEU A 130 -4.11 -1.96 13.58
C LEU A 130 -5.10 -2.90 12.86
N ARG A 131 -5.77 -2.45 11.78
CA ARG A 131 -6.65 -3.30 10.95
C ARG A 131 -5.90 -4.48 10.31
N LEU A 132 -4.56 -4.41 10.21
CA LEU A 132 -3.73 -5.50 9.69
C LEU A 132 -3.48 -6.61 10.71
N ALA A 133 -3.67 -6.36 12.02
CA ALA A 133 -3.30 -7.29 13.07
C ALA A 133 -4.05 -8.64 13.00
N LEU A 134 -5.38 -8.60 12.81
CA LEU A 134 -6.19 -9.82 12.72
C LEU A 134 -5.87 -10.66 11.45
N PRO A 135 -5.87 -10.08 10.23
CA PRO A 135 -5.43 -10.81 9.03
C PRO A 135 -4.04 -11.44 9.16
N LEU A 136 -3.08 -10.72 9.75
CA LEU A 136 -1.73 -11.22 10.02
C LEU A 136 -1.74 -12.42 10.95
N ALA A 137 -2.44 -12.32 12.10
CA ALA A 137 -2.56 -13.40 13.06
C ALA A 137 -3.19 -14.65 12.44
N VAL A 138 -4.28 -14.50 11.66
CA VAL A 138 -4.93 -15.60 10.94
C VAL A 138 -3.98 -16.25 9.93
N ALA A 139 -3.25 -15.45 9.15
CA ALA A 139 -2.29 -15.96 8.17
C ALA A 139 -1.15 -16.74 8.85
N LEU A 140 -0.59 -16.22 9.93
CA LEU A 140 0.47 -16.87 10.71
C LEU A 140 0.00 -18.16 11.39
N ALA A 141 -1.25 -18.19 11.88
CA ALA A 141 -1.82 -19.39 12.48
C ALA A 141 -2.05 -20.51 11.44
N ARG A 142 -2.52 -20.14 10.25
CA ARG A 142 -2.76 -21.09 9.14
C ARG A 142 -1.47 -21.58 8.48
N ASN A 143 -0.44 -20.73 8.42
CA ASN A 143 0.78 -21.00 7.68
C ASN A 143 1.98 -21.25 8.62
N ARG A 144 2.13 -22.50 9.07
CA ARG A 144 3.19 -22.88 10.03
C ARG A 144 4.59 -23.05 9.41
N THR A 145 4.70 -23.35 8.13
CA THR A 145 5.99 -23.64 7.46
C THR A 145 6.11 -23.08 6.04
N GLY A 146 5.11 -22.36 5.54
CA GLY A 146 5.14 -21.86 4.17
C GLY A 146 6.09 -20.69 4.00
N ARG A 147 6.59 -20.52 2.78
CA ARG A 147 7.61 -19.53 2.38
C ARG A 147 7.35 -18.07 2.79
N HIS A 148 6.11 -17.72 3.09
CA HIS A 148 5.70 -16.37 3.48
C HIS A 148 5.61 -16.17 5.00
N ARG A 149 5.84 -17.21 5.81
CA ARG A 149 5.71 -17.12 7.27
C ARG A 149 6.68 -16.12 7.88
N GLU A 150 7.98 -16.28 7.62
CA GLU A 150 9.02 -15.40 8.17
C GLU A 150 8.80 -13.93 7.78
N PRO A 151 8.52 -13.59 6.50
CA PRO A 151 8.14 -12.22 6.15
C PRO A 151 6.92 -11.69 6.93
N LEU A 152 5.85 -12.48 7.08
CA LEU A 152 4.65 -12.06 7.81
C LEU A 152 4.92 -11.90 9.31
N LEU A 153 5.78 -12.73 9.90
CA LEU A 153 6.16 -12.62 11.30
C LEU A 153 6.93 -11.33 11.55
N ALA A 154 7.91 -11.03 10.70
CA ALA A 154 8.66 -9.77 10.77
C ALA A 154 7.74 -8.54 10.62
N VAL A 155 6.72 -8.60 9.75
CA VAL A 155 5.72 -7.51 9.66
C VAL A 155 4.90 -7.40 10.94
N HIS A 156 4.46 -8.53 11.51
CA HIS A 156 3.69 -8.53 12.75
C HIS A 156 4.49 -7.93 13.93
N GLU A 157 5.78 -8.27 14.04
CA GLU A 157 6.69 -7.71 15.04
C GLU A 157 6.90 -6.21 14.84
N ALA A 158 7.17 -5.77 13.60
CA ALA A 158 7.34 -4.35 13.27
C ALA A 158 6.06 -3.53 13.52
N LEU A 159 4.88 -4.09 13.20
CA LEU A 159 3.59 -3.47 13.47
C LEU A 159 3.38 -3.28 14.98
N THR A 160 3.68 -4.32 15.76
CA THR A 160 3.58 -4.26 17.23
C THR A 160 4.53 -3.20 17.79
N ALA A 161 5.80 -3.18 17.35
CA ALA A 161 6.78 -2.20 17.81
C ALA A 161 6.39 -0.74 17.53
N ILE A 162 5.66 -0.47 16.43
CA ILE A 162 5.21 0.88 16.07
C ILE A 162 3.94 1.29 16.85
N LEU A 163 3.07 0.32 17.18
CA LEU A 163 1.79 0.60 17.84
C LEU A 163 1.87 0.61 19.38
N GLY A 164 2.94 0.06 19.97
CA GLY A 164 3.14 -0.02 21.43
C GLY A 164 2.49 -1.26 22.04
#